data_AF-A0A949YSI9-F1
#
_entry.id   AF-A0A949YSI9-F1
#
_cell.length_a   1.000
_cell.length_b   1.000
_cell.length_c   1.000
_cell.angle_alpha   90.00
_cell.angle_beta   90.00
_cell.angle_gamma   90.00
#
_symmetry.space_group_name_H-M   'P 1'
#
loop_
_entity.id
_entity.type
_entity.pdbx_description
1 polymer ?
#
loop_
_entity_poly.entity_id
_entity_poly.type
_entity_poly.pdbx_seq_one_letter_code
_entity_poly.pdbx_strand_id
1 'polypeptide(L)'
;MFELVREDLVRVEQELSQQSAAAFQPVSEITSYLLGGGGKRLRPALLLLCHGYAAGRQDNRRSATKLAAVVELLHSATLIHDDVIDSADTRRGRPSANSRWGNHRSVLAGDWLYMQSFQIALAER
;
A
#
# COMPACT_ATOMS: atom_id res chain seq x y z
N MET A 1 -20.07 -0.26 -5.98
CA MET A 1 -19.02 -1.12 -5.37
C MET A 1 -18.38 -0.43 -4.18
N PHE A 2 -17.57 0.63 -4.38
CA PHE A 2 -16.80 1.27 -3.29
C PHE A 2 -17.62 1.81 -2.12
N GLU A 3 -18.88 2.22 -2.34
CA GLU A 3 -19.75 2.68 -1.25
C GLU A 3 -19.94 1.62 -0.15
N LEU A 4 -20.01 0.33 -0.52
CA LEU A 4 -20.20 -0.76 0.42
C LEU A 4 -19.03 -0.94 1.39
N VAL A 5 -17.85 -0.44 1.05
CA VAL A 5 -16.62 -0.59 1.86
C VAL A 5 -15.98 0.77 2.14
N ARG A 6 -16.72 1.87 1.98
CA ARG A 6 -16.18 3.23 2.12
C ARG A 6 -15.53 3.46 3.47
N GLU A 7 -16.24 3.09 4.55
CA GLU A 7 -15.70 3.25 5.92
C GLU A 7 -14.46 2.39 6.17
N ASP A 8 -14.40 1.20 5.57
CA ASP A 8 -13.27 0.29 5.73
C ASP A 8 -12.06 0.81 4.96
N LEU A 9 -12.28 1.36 3.77
CA LEU A 9 -11.25 2.02 2.99
C LEU A 9 -10.65 3.23 3.71
N VAL A 10 -11.44 4.00 4.47
CA VAL A 10 -10.89 5.07 5.32
C VAL A 10 -9.91 4.50 6.35
N ARG A 11 -10.22 3.36 6.96
CA ARG A 11 -9.31 2.70 7.91
C ARG A 11 -8.08 2.11 7.21
N VAL A 12 -8.23 1.63 5.97
CA VAL A 12 -7.09 1.21 5.14
C VAL A 12 -6.15 2.39 4.87
N GLU A 13 -6.66 3.57 4.50
CA GLU A 13 -5.80 4.76 4.29
C GLU A 13 -5.08 5.19 5.57
N GLN A 14 -5.75 5.08 6.72
CA GLN A 14 -5.14 5.36 8.02
C GLN A 14 -3.99 4.39 8.31
N GLU A 15 -4.21 3.09 8.09
CA GLU A 15 -3.16 2.06 8.25
C GLU A 15 -1.98 2.33 7.30
N LEU A 16 -2.23 2.58 6.01
CA LEU A 16 -1.18 2.90 5.04
C LEU A 16 -0.35 4.14 5.45
N SER A 17 -1.01 5.17 5.96
CA SER A 17 -0.35 6.39 6.43
C SER A 17 0.50 6.14 7.67
N GLN A 18 0.00 5.34 8.62
CA GLN A 18 0.75 4.95 9.82
C GLN A 18 2.02 4.17 9.48
N GLN A 19 1.90 3.20 8.57
CA GLN A 19 3.06 2.42 8.12
C GLN A 19 4.07 3.35 7.46
N SER A 20 3.67 4.19 6.50
CA SER A 20 4.57 5.14 5.84
C SER A 20 5.33 6.05 6.81
N ALA A 21 4.69 6.48 7.89
CA ALA A 21 5.30 7.33 8.92
C ALA A 21 6.28 6.57 9.84
N ALA A 22 6.16 5.24 9.95
CA ALA A 22 7.05 4.41 10.75
C ALA A 22 8.41 4.13 10.07
N ALA A 23 8.53 4.43 8.77
CA ALA A 23 9.78 4.28 8.03
C ALA A 23 10.85 5.29 8.49
N PHE A 24 12.13 4.93 8.32
CA PHE A 24 13.21 5.90 8.48
C PHE A 24 13.19 6.95 7.34
N GLN A 25 13.71 8.15 7.63
CA GLN A 25 13.33 9.39 6.93
C GLN A 25 13.43 9.38 5.39
N PRO A 26 14.51 8.87 4.74
CA PRO A 26 14.58 8.74 3.28
C PRO A 26 13.53 7.82 2.66
N VAL A 27 13.17 6.72 3.33
CA VAL A 27 12.14 5.79 2.82
C VAL A 27 10.76 6.37 3.05
N SER A 28 10.52 7.01 4.20
CA SER A 28 9.25 7.64 4.52
C SER A 28 8.83 8.69 3.49
N GLU A 29 9.78 9.46 2.94
CA GLU A 29 9.48 10.43 1.87
C GLU A 29 8.98 9.74 0.59
N ILE A 30 9.65 8.66 0.17
CA ILE A 30 9.32 7.92 -1.06
C ILE A 30 7.98 7.20 -0.89
N THR A 31 7.76 6.52 0.24
CA THR A 31 6.52 5.79 0.50
C THR A 31 5.33 6.75 0.60
N SER A 32 5.50 7.89 1.28
CA SER A 32 4.45 8.90 1.39
C SER A 32 4.14 9.55 0.04
N TYR A 33 5.15 9.77 -0.80
CA TYR A 33 4.96 10.28 -2.16
C TYR A 33 4.11 9.35 -3.02
N LEU A 34 4.38 8.03 -2.97
CA LEU A 34 3.65 7.03 -3.74
C LEU A 34 2.22 6.85 -3.25
N LEU A 35 2.05 6.69 -1.94
CA LEU A 35 0.73 6.51 -1.33
C LEU A 35 -0.13 7.77 -1.51
N GLY A 36 0.48 8.96 -1.39
CA GLY A 36 -0.14 10.26 -1.67
C GLY A 36 -0.32 10.58 -3.16
N GLY A 37 0.25 9.79 -4.07
CA GLY A 37 -0.03 9.81 -5.51
C GLY A 37 -1.42 9.28 -5.87
N GLY A 38 -2.21 8.91 -4.87
CA GLY A 38 -3.54 8.37 -5.00
C GLY A 38 -3.54 6.92 -5.47
N GLY A 39 -4.71 6.39 -5.77
CA GLY A 39 -4.90 5.03 -6.22
C GLY A 39 -6.37 4.72 -6.33
N LYS A 40 -6.71 3.77 -7.21
CA LYS A 40 -8.11 3.31 -7.33
C LYS A 40 -8.55 2.48 -6.12
N ARG A 41 -7.59 2.04 -5.28
CA ARG A 41 -7.79 1.14 -4.13
C ARG A 41 -8.65 -0.08 -4.44
N LEU A 42 -8.52 -0.59 -5.67
CA LEU A 42 -9.31 -1.72 -6.14
C LEU A 42 -8.97 -2.99 -5.35
N ARG A 43 -7.69 -3.23 -5.04
CA ARG A 43 -7.25 -4.44 -4.35
C ARG A 43 -7.73 -4.48 -2.89
N PRO A 44 -7.57 -3.42 -2.07
CA PRO A 44 -8.21 -3.34 -0.76
C PRO A 44 -9.72 -3.53 -0.81
N ALA A 45 -10.39 -2.85 -1.74
CA ALA A 45 -11.84 -2.93 -1.86
C ALA A 45 -12.32 -4.36 -2.16
N LEU A 46 -11.63 -5.06 -3.06
CA LEU A 46 -11.95 -6.46 -3.38
C LEU A 46 -11.77 -7.38 -2.16
N LEU A 47 -10.67 -7.24 -1.42
CA LEU A 47 -10.44 -8.04 -0.21
C LEU A 47 -11.56 -7.81 0.82
N LEU A 48 -11.90 -6.55 1.09
CA LEU A 48 -12.93 -6.18 2.06
C LEU A 48 -14.32 -6.70 1.65
N LEU A 49 -14.65 -6.64 0.36
CA LEU A 49 -15.91 -7.19 -0.16
C LEU A 49 -15.97 -8.71 -0.03
N CYS A 50 -14.90 -9.41 -0.39
CA CYS A 50 -14.81 -10.86 -0.25
C CYS A 50 -14.94 -11.30 1.21
N HIS A 51 -14.26 -10.60 2.13
CA HIS A 51 -14.37 -10.84 3.55
C HIS A 51 -15.80 -10.62 4.06
N GLY A 52 -16.42 -9.47 3.72
CA GLY A 52 -17.79 -9.17 4.11
C GLY A 52 -18.82 -10.17 3.58
N TYR A 53 -18.57 -10.77 2.41
CA TYR A 53 -19.40 -11.85 1.85
C TYR A 53 -19.19 -13.19 2.58
N ALA A 54 -17.94 -13.56 2.89
CA ALA A 54 -17.60 -14.88 3.43
C ALA A 54 -17.84 -15.01 4.95
N ALA A 55 -17.49 -13.97 5.73
CA ALA A 55 -17.51 -14.01 7.19
C ALA A 55 -18.59 -13.08 7.81
N GLY A 56 -19.23 -12.25 6.99
CA GLY A 56 -20.09 -11.17 7.47
C GLY A 56 -19.30 -9.91 7.83
N ARG A 57 -19.94 -8.74 7.72
CA ARG A 57 -19.25 -7.43 7.74
C ARG A 57 -18.60 -7.03 9.07
N GLN A 58 -19.03 -7.60 10.18
CA GLN A 58 -18.56 -7.21 11.52
C GLN A 58 -17.54 -8.19 12.08
N ASP A 59 -17.56 -9.45 11.62
CA ASP A 59 -16.61 -10.44 12.10
C ASP A 59 -15.20 -10.06 11.67
N ASN A 60 -14.24 -9.98 12.60
CA ASN A 60 -12.83 -9.71 12.30
C ASN A 60 -12.54 -8.49 11.39
N ARG A 61 -13.44 -7.50 11.36
CA ARG A 61 -13.36 -6.31 10.49
C ARG A 61 -12.02 -5.57 10.59
N ARG A 62 -11.44 -5.50 11.80
CA ARG A 62 -10.12 -4.89 12.05
C ARG A 62 -9.01 -5.65 11.33
N SER A 63 -9.02 -6.97 11.41
CA SER A 63 -8.01 -7.82 10.76
C SER A 63 -8.13 -7.72 9.25
N ALA A 64 -9.36 -7.80 8.71
CA ALA A 64 -9.61 -7.62 7.29
C ALA A 64 -9.12 -6.26 6.75
N THR A 65 -9.28 -5.19 7.54
CA THR A 65 -8.75 -3.86 7.19
C THR A 65 -7.23 -3.86 7.11
N LYS A 66 -6.54 -4.45 8.09
CA LYS A 66 -5.07 -4.53 8.07
C LYS A 66 -4.57 -5.39 6.91
N LEU A 67 -5.21 -6.52 6.64
CA LEU A 67 -4.88 -7.37 5.49
C LEU A 67 -5.17 -6.66 4.15
N ALA A 68 -6.20 -5.84 4.07
CA ALA A 68 -6.45 -4.99 2.91
C ALA A 68 -5.32 -3.96 2.70
N ALA A 69 -4.79 -3.38 3.78
CA ALA A 69 -3.62 -2.50 3.71
C ALA A 69 -2.36 -3.27 3.28
N VAL A 70 -2.13 -4.48 3.79
CA VAL A 70 -1.03 -5.37 3.36
C VAL A 70 -1.02 -5.55 1.84
N VAL A 71 -2.17 -5.82 1.24
CA VAL A 71 -2.27 -6.00 -0.21
C VAL A 71 -1.91 -4.72 -0.98
N GLU A 72 -2.28 -3.53 -0.48
CA GLU A 72 -1.92 -2.27 -1.13
C GLU A 72 -0.45 -1.88 -0.90
N LEU A 73 0.15 -2.25 0.25
CA LEU A 73 1.59 -2.10 0.48
C LEU A 73 2.40 -2.97 -0.49
N LEU A 74 2.02 -4.24 -0.64
CA LEU A 74 2.63 -5.14 -1.63
C LEU A 74 2.48 -4.58 -3.04
N HIS A 75 1.28 -4.14 -3.41
CA HIS A 75 1.07 -3.50 -4.70
C HIS A 75 1.98 -2.28 -4.89
N SER A 76 2.10 -1.43 -3.87
CA SER A 76 2.93 -0.23 -3.94
C SER A 76 4.41 -0.59 -4.08
N ALA A 77 4.89 -1.64 -3.39
CA ALA A 77 6.24 -2.15 -3.54
C ALA A 77 6.52 -2.60 -4.98
N THR A 78 5.61 -3.39 -5.60
CA THR A 78 5.81 -3.82 -6.99
C THR A 78 5.85 -2.63 -7.93
N LEU A 79 5.03 -1.60 -7.74
CA LEU A 79 5.07 -0.41 -8.60
C LEU A 79 6.42 0.31 -8.57
N ILE A 80 7.08 0.36 -7.41
CA ILE A 80 8.41 0.98 -7.31
C ILE A 80 9.44 0.15 -8.06
N HIS A 81 9.42 -1.16 -7.86
CA HIS A 81 10.35 -2.06 -8.53
C HIS A 81 10.12 -2.09 -10.04
N ASP A 82 8.86 -2.10 -10.49
CA ASP A 82 8.48 -2.00 -11.90
C ASP A 82 9.03 -0.69 -12.52
N ASP A 83 8.82 0.46 -11.87
CA ASP A 83 9.33 1.75 -12.37
C ASP A 83 10.88 1.75 -12.49
N VAL A 84 11.59 1.04 -11.60
CA VAL A 84 13.06 0.85 -11.69
C VAL A 84 13.45 -0.08 -12.84
N ILE A 85 12.79 -1.23 -12.97
CA ILE A 85 13.07 -2.24 -14.01
C ILE A 85 12.82 -1.66 -15.40
N ASP A 86 11.69 -0.96 -15.56
CA ASP A 86 11.25 -0.37 -16.82
C ASP A 86 11.96 0.95 -17.13
N SER A 87 12.81 1.45 -16.23
CA SER A 87 13.43 2.78 -16.33
C SER A 87 12.41 3.89 -16.59
N ALA A 88 11.26 3.81 -15.92
CA ALA A 88 10.16 4.75 -16.13
C ALA A 88 10.54 6.16 -15.65
N ASP A 89 10.27 7.19 -16.45
CA ASP A 89 10.45 8.59 -16.04
C ASP A 89 9.25 9.13 -15.26
N THR A 90 8.06 8.63 -15.54
CA THR A 90 6.81 9.14 -14.95
C THR A 90 5.84 8.03 -14.58
N ARG A 91 5.05 8.28 -13.52
CA ARG A 91 3.92 7.48 -13.08
C ARG A 91 2.72 8.39 -12.82
N ARG A 92 1.62 8.16 -13.53
CA ARG A 92 0.36 8.94 -13.41
C ARG A 92 0.58 10.46 -13.53
N GLY A 93 1.43 10.88 -14.48
CA GLY A 93 1.72 12.29 -14.72
C GLY A 93 2.64 12.96 -13.69
N ARG A 94 3.22 12.21 -12.75
CA ARG A 94 4.24 12.69 -11.81
C ARG A 94 5.57 11.97 -12.09
N PRO A 95 6.74 12.54 -11.73
CA PRO A 95 8.00 11.82 -11.79
C PRO A 95 7.92 10.49 -11.03
N SER A 96 8.45 9.42 -11.62
CA SER A 96 8.57 8.14 -10.93
C SER A 96 9.50 8.24 -9.72
N ALA A 97 9.42 7.27 -8.80
CA ALA A 97 10.28 7.27 -7.63
C ALA A 97 11.78 7.18 -8.02
N ASN A 98 12.10 6.35 -9.00
CA ASN A 98 13.46 6.16 -9.48
C ASN A 98 13.99 7.37 -10.25
N SER A 99 13.16 8.07 -11.02
CA SER A 99 13.56 9.34 -11.67
C SER A 99 13.89 10.42 -10.64
N ARG A 100 13.12 10.50 -9.54
CA ARG A 100 13.29 11.57 -8.53
C ARG A 100 14.36 11.28 -7.47
N TRP A 101 14.46 10.05 -6.99
CA TRP A 101 15.38 9.67 -5.90
C TRP A 101 16.49 8.72 -6.34
N GLY A 102 16.47 8.22 -7.58
CA GLY A 102 17.43 7.25 -8.09
C GLY A 102 17.03 5.80 -7.81
N ASN A 103 17.58 4.89 -8.62
CA ASN A 103 17.23 3.46 -8.58
C ASN A 103 17.49 2.83 -7.21
N HIS A 104 18.68 3.01 -6.63
CA HIS A 104 19.06 2.37 -5.35
C HIS A 104 18.11 2.72 -4.20
N ARG A 105 17.76 4.00 -4.04
CA ARG A 105 16.83 4.43 -2.98
C ARG A 105 15.41 3.92 -3.22
N SER A 106 15.00 3.85 -4.49
CA SER A 106 13.68 3.32 -4.87
C SER A 106 13.57 1.83 -4.57
N VAL A 107 14.60 1.03 -4.93
CA VAL A 107 14.63 -0.40 -4.60
C VAL A 107 14.50 -0.62 -3.09
N LEU A 108 15.27 0.11 -2.28
CA LEU A 108 15.20 0.01 -0.81
C LEU A 108 13.83 0.41 -0.25
N ALA A 109 13.17 1.42 -0.83
CA ALA A 109 11.82 1.78 -0.43
C ALA A 109 10.79 0.69 -0.77
N GLY A 110 10.94 0.05 -1.93
CA GLY A 110 10.15 -1.12 -2.32
C GLY A 110 10.34 -2.30 -1.37
N ASP A 111 11.60 -2.62 -1.04
CA ASP A 111 11.94 -3.70 -0.11
C ASP A 111 11.38 -3.44 1.29
N TRP A 112 11.45 -2.19 1.77
CA TRP A 112 10.88 -1.82 3.05
C TRP A 112 9.35 -1.99 3.08
N LEU A 113 8.63 -1.52 2.04
CA LEU A 113 7.18 -1.73 1.93
C LEU A 113 6.82 -3.22 1.90
N TYR A 114 7.61 -4.00 1.17
CA TYR A 114 7.46 -5.45 1.10
C TYR A 114 7.63 -6.08 2.49
N MET A 115 8.72 -5.79 3.21
CA MET A 115 8.95 -6.30 4.57
C MET A 115 7.88 -5.86 5.58
N GLN A 116 7.43 -4.61 5.53
CA GLN A 116 6.33 -4.14 6.39
C GLN A 116 5.02 -4.88 6.13
N SER A 117 4.71 -5.19 4.88
CA SER A 117 3.53 -5.98 4.54
C SER A 117 3.55 -7.37 5.19
N PHE A 118 4.72 -8.02 5.24
CA PHE A 118 4.91 -9.30 5.93
C PHE A 118 4.80 -9.15 7.45
N GLN A 119 5.39 -8.10 8.02
CA GLN A 119 5.33 -7.84 9.45
C GLN A 119 3.87 -7.72 9.94
N ILE A 120 3.03 -6.97 9.21
CA ILE A 120 1.61 -6.81 9.54
C ILE A 120 0.87 -8.14 9.35
N ALA A 121 1.08 -8.82 8.22
CA ALA A 121 0.40 -10.08 7.92
C ALA A 121 0.69 -11.18 8.96
N LEU A 122 1.93 -11.26 9.44
CA LEU A 122 2.33 -12.22 10.48
C LEU A 122 1.73 -11.89 11.86
N ALA A 123 1.49 -10.60 12.14
CA ALA A 123 0.87 -10.16 13.39
C ALA A 123 -0.65 -10.40 13.45
N GLU A 124 -1.28 -10.72 12.32
CA GLU A 124 -2.71 -11.05 12.21
C GLU A 124 -2.98 -12.57 12.22
N ARG A 125 -1.98 -13.38 12.59
CA ARG A 125 -2.11 -14.84 12.76
C ARG A 125 -2.77 -15.23 14.09
#